data_AF-D3YPP0-F1
#
_entry.id   AF-D3YPP0-F1
#
_cell.length_a   1.000
_cell.length_b   1.000
_cell.length_c   1.000
_cell.angle_alpha   90.00
_cell.angle_beta   90.00
_cell.angle_gamma   90.00
#
_symmetry.space_group_name_H-M   'P 1'
#
loop_
_entity.id
_entity.type
_entity.pdbx_description
1 polymer ?
#
loop_
_entity_poly.entity_id
_entity_poly.type
_entity_poly.pdbx_seq_one_letter_code
_entity_poly.pdbx_strand_id
1 'polypeptide(L)' 'DKSGFIEEEELKKGLFVLAKDGRDLTDKETKGFLQAADKDGDGKIGV' A
#
# COMPACT_ATOMS: atom_id res chain seq x y z
N ASP A 1 -10.44 0.67 5.26
CA ASP A 1 -11.59 1.34 5.91
C ASP A 1 -12.84 1.40 5.00
N LYS A 2 -12.82 0.75 3.81
CA LYS A 2 -13.85 0.85 2.77
C LYS A 2 -13.94 2.24 2.11
N SER A 3 -12.91 3.07 2.21
CA SER A 3 -12.80 4.36 1.52
C SER A 3 -12.70 4.22 -0.01
N GLY A 4 -12.31 3.05 -0.51
CA GLY A 4 -11.98 2.84 -1.92
C GLY A 4 -10.53 3.15 -2.27
N PHE A 5 -9.73 3.57 -1.28
CA PHE A 5 -8.31 3.85 -1.40
C PHE A 5 -7.51 2.89 -0.51
N ILE A 6 -6.23 2.75 -0.81
CA ILE A 6 -5.27 2.02 0.01
C ILE A 6 -4.34 3.06 0.64
N GLU A 7 -4.40 3.19 1.96
CA GLU A 7 -3.51 4.06 2.74
C GLU A 7 -2.24 3.30 3.21
N GLU A 8 -1.23 4.00 3.73
CA GLU A 8 0.05 3.41 4.16
C GLU A 8 -0.14 2.22 5.13
N GLU A 9 -1.02 2.36 6.11
CA GLU A 9 -1.35 1.33 7.10
C GLU A 9 -2.06 0.10 6.50
N GLU A 10 -2.79 0.33 5.41
CA GLU A 10 -3.48 -0.72 4.67
C GLU A 10 -2.57 -1.39 3.65
N LEU A 11 -1.68 -0.62 3.02
CA LEU A 11 -0.65 -1.12 2.11
C LEU A 11 0.30 -2.07 2.84
N LYS A 12 0.66 -1.72 4.09
CA LYS A 12 1.52 -2.54 4.96
C LYS A 12 0.92 -3.94 5.22
N LYS A 13 -0.41 -4.04 5.30
CA LYS A 13 -1.15 -5.28 5.63
C LYS A 13 -1.76 -5.97 4.40
N GLY A 14 -1.97 -5.24 3.31
CA GLY A 14 -2.74 -5.69 2.14
C GLY A 14 -1.96 -6.59 1.18
N LEU A 15 -0.62 -6.55 1.20
CA LEU A 15 0.18 -7.31 0.23
C LEU A 15 0.09 -8.83 0.41
N PHE A 16 -0.26 -9.32 1.60
CA PHE A 16 -0.51 -10.75 1.86
C PHE A 16 -1.69 -11.30 1.06
N VAL A 17 -2.62 -10.45 0.62
CA VAL A 17 -3.78 -10.90 -0.18
C VAL A 17 -3.37 -11.24 -1.62
N LEU A 18 -2.28 -10.64 -2.13
CA LEU A 18 -1.78 -10.85 -3.49
C LEU A 18 -0.74 -11.97 -3.60
N ALA A 19 0.01 -12.24 -2.53
CA ALA A 19 1.05 -13.27 -2.53
C ALA A 19 0.86 -14.24 -1.36
N LYS A 20 0.81 -15.54 -1.69
CA LYS A 20 0.62 -16.64 -0.73
C LYS A 20 1.72 -16.70 0.35
N ASP A 21 2.89 -16.13 0.05
CA ASP A 21 4.06 -16.00 0.94
C ASP A 21 4.37 -14.52 1.26
N GLY A 22 3.35 -13.65 1.24
CA GLY A 22 3.51 -12.26 1.63
C GLY A 22 4.08 -12.13 3.05
N ARG A 23 4.88 -11.10 3.28
CA ARG A 23 5.32 -10.66 4.62
C ARG A 23 4.94 -9.21 4.83
N ASP A 24 4.96 -8.76 6.09
CA ASP A 24 4.74 -7.35 6.41
C ASP A 24 5.84 -6.54 5.75
N LEU A 25 5.44 -5.44 5.11
CA LEU A 25 6.37 -4.48 4.57
C LEU A 25 6.99 -3.67 5.71
N THR A 26 8.29 -3.41 5.61
CA THR A 26 8.95 -2.41 6.44
C THR A 26 8.49 -1.01 6.02
N ASP A 27 8.55 -0.03 6.91
CA ASP A 27 8.09 1.34 6.62
C ASP A 27 8.79 1.94 5.37
N LYS A 28 10.05 1.58 5.12
CA LYS A 28 10.77 1.98 3.91
C LYS A 28 10.18 1.35 2.65
N GLU A 29 9.86 0.06 2.69
CA GLU A 29 9.26 -0.64 1.56
C GLU A 29 7.86 -0.11 1.31
N THR A 30 7.04 0.06 2.36
CA THR A 30 5.70 0.64 2.26
C THR A 30 5.72 2.01 1.61
N LYS A 31 6.63 2.90 2.01
CA LYS A 31 6.79 4.23 1.40
C LYS A 31 7.26 4.17 -0.05
N GLY A 32 8.19 3.27 -0.37
CA GLY A 32 8.64 3.06 -1.74
C GLY A 32 7.51 2.57 -2.66
N PHE A 33 6.70 1.63 -2.17
CA PHE A 33 5.51 1.16 -2.90
C PHE A 33 4.44 2.24 -3.01
N LEU A 34 4.18 2.98 -1.94
CA LEU A 34 3.23 4.09 -1.93
C LEU A 34 3.62 5.13 -2.96
N GLN A 35 4.87 5.62 -2.95
CA GLN A 35 5.35 6.61 -3.93
C GLN A 35 5.36 6.10 -5.37
N ALA A 36 5.59 4.81 -5.58
CA ALA A 36 5.59 4.24 -6.93
C ALA A 36 4.18 4.04 -7.49
N ALA A 37 3.18 3.86 -6.62
CA ALA A 37 1.80 3.55 -6.99
C ALA A 37 0.86 4.75 -6.88
N ASP A 38 1.18 5.73 -6.03
CA ASP A 38 0.54 7.04 -5.92
C ASP A 38 0.88 7.88 -7.16
N LYS A 39 -0.10 8.04 -8.05
CA LYS A 39 0.08 8.70 -9.35
C LYS A 39 -0.26 10.18 -9.32
N ASP A 40 -1.08 10.62 -8.38
CA ASP A 40 -1.57 11.99 -8.25
C ASP A 40 -0.98 12.74 -7.05
N GLY A 41 -0.24 12.04 -6.19
CA GLY A 41 0.51 12.59 -5.07
C GLY A 41 -0.36 12.85 -3.83
N ASP A 42 -1.50 12.18 -3.70
CA ASP A 42 -2.44 12.40 -2.60
C ASP A 42 -2.06 11.60 -1.32
N GLY A 43 -1.02 10.77 -1.41
CA GLY A 43 -0.54 9.92 -0.32
C GLY A 43 -1.34 8.62 -0.16
N LYS A 44 -2.14 8.23 -1.16
CA LYS A 44 -2.94 7.00 -1.19
C LYS A 44 -2.82 6.33 -2.56
N ILE A 45 -3.16 5.04 -2.62
CA ILE A 45 -3.25 4.30 -3.89
C ILE A 45 -4.71 4.05 -4.20
N GLY A 46 -5.20 4.60 -5.30
CA GLY A 46 -6.58 4.50 -5.78
C GLY A 46 -6.68 4.93 -7.24
N VAL A 47 -7.90 4.97 -7.79
CA VAL A 47 -8.18 5.47 -9.14
C VAL A 47 -8.29 6.99 -9.14
#